data_AF-A0A6I2U2B2-F1
#
_entry.id   AF-A0A6I2U2B2-F1
#
_cell.length_a   1.000
_cell.length_b   1.000
_cell.length_c   1.000
_cell.angle_alpha   90.00
_cell.angle_beta   90.00
_cell.angle_gamma   90.00
#
_symmetry.space_group_name_H-M   'P 1'
#
loop_
_entity.id
_entity.type
_entity.pdbx_description
1 polymer ?
#
loop_
_entity_poly.entity_id
_entity_poly.type
_entity_poly.pdbx_seq_one_letter_code
_entity_poly.pdbx_strand_id
1 'polypeptide(L)'
;MDDNGILGVKMNGLSFQINELSIDDDQQNYDYICNIVSTQGWNGNGKYSISILDSQMKQGIVLNGWELREGSISYDWGNSSCYFVLRDSVGTKTKDIYACGQRGSMGGFNPLYMTKAIFPKAIEIMRKYETAEEYEVVTTFEKKLEDKRFLAYESNSDFDYSLELLDDAISSYLKVKEYYSKGTVPGGELKIIDIREEMKDFLSYFKKKD
;
A
#
# COMPACT_ATOMS: atom_id res chain seq x y z
N MET A 1 12.97 24.86 9.41
CA MET A 1 12.51 24.01 10.51
C MET A 1 13.33 22.74 10.36
N ASP A 2 13.88 22.17 11.43
CA ASP A 2 14.63 20.92 11.32
C ASP A 2 13.62 19.83 10.95
N ASP A 3 13.43 19.65 9.64
CA ASP A 3 12.32 18.93 9.03
C ASP A 3 12.45 17.40 9.18
N ASN A 4 13.51 16.95 9.84
CA ASN A 4 13.79 15.54 10.03
C ASN A 4 13.07 14.99 11.27
N GLY A 5 12.79 13.69 11.26
CA GLY A 5 12.08 13.01 12.34
C GLY A 5 12.66 11.64 12.62
N ILE A 6 12.56 11.21 13.88
CA ILE A 6 12.98 9.88 14.31
C ILE A 6 11.79 9.20 14.98
N LEU A 7 11.52 7.96 14.56
CA LEU A 7 10.52 7.10 15.17
C LEU A 7 11.19 5.83 15.71
N GLY A 8 10.95 5.52 16.99
CA GLY A 8 11.28 4.23 17.58
C GLY A 8 10.13 3.26 17.40
N VAL A 9 10.43 2.04 16.93
CA VAL A 9 9.44 0.99 16.68
C VAL A 9 9.76 -0.23 17.53
N LYS A 10 8.80 -0.62 18.36
CA LYS A 10 8.78 -1.92 19.04
C LYS A 10 7.85 -2.86 18.31
N MET A 11 8.28 -4.10 18.13
CA MET A 11 7.60 -5.14 17.37
C MET A 11 7.40 -6.37 18.26
N ASN A 12 6.19 -6.91 18.27
CA ASN A 12 5.89 -8.22 18.84
C ASN A 12 5.07 -9.02 17.83
N GLY A 13 5.77 -9.77 16.98
CA GLY A 13 5.17 -10.41 15.81
C GLY A 13 4.53 -9.37 14.88
N LEU A 14 3.21 -9.43 14.72
CA LEU A 14 2.44 -8.52 13.87
C LEU A 14 1.79 -7.35 14.65
N SER A 15 2.13 -7.18 15.92
CA SER A 15 1.75 -6.04 16.74
C SER A 15 2.93 -5.11 16.89
N PHE A 16 2.67 -3.80 16.95
CA PHE A 16 3.74 -2.80 17.03
C PHE A 16 3.34 -1.61 17.90
N GLN A 17 4.35 -0.93 18.42
CA GLN A 17 4.25 0.36 19.10
C GLN A 17 5.24 1.32 18.46
N ILE A 18 4.80 2.55 18.17
CA ILE A 18 5.64 3.59 17.58
C ILE A 18 5.68 4.79 18.50
N ASN A 19 6.89 5.25 18.81
CA ASN A 19 7.16 6.43 19.60
C ASN A 19 7.93 7.44 18.76
N GLU A 20 7.63 8.72 18.93
CA GLU A 20 8.46 9.81 18.40
C GLU A 20 9.66 9.97 19.32
N LEU A 21 10.85 10.13 18.74
CA LEU A 21 12.10 10.25 19.46
C LEU A 21 12.82 11.56 19.09
N SER A 22 13.55 12.11 20.07
CA SER A 22 14.63 13.06 19.86
C SER A 22 15.93 12.32 19.51
N ILE A 23 16.89 13.03 18.94
CA ILE A 23 18.23 12.49 18.66
C ILE A 23 18.97 12.06 19.94
N ASP A 24 18.65 12.70 21.07
CA ASP A 24 19.27 12.44 22.38
C ASP A 24 18.58 11.30 23.15
N ASP A 25 17.45 10.77 22.65
CA ASP A 25 16.74 9.68 23.32
C ASP A 25 17.50 8.35 23.21
N ASP A 26 17.38 7.51 24.23
CA ASP A 26 17.93 6.15 24.19
C ASP A 26 17.15 5.27 23.20
N GLN A 27 17.78 5.04 22.06
CA GLN A 27 17.25 4.25 20.95
C GLN A 27 17.43 2.72 21.15
N GLN A 28 18.22 2.28 22.13
CA GLN A 28 18.53 0.85 22.31
C GLN A 28 17.32 0.01 22.74
N ASN A 29 16.28 0.66 23.26
CA ASN A 29 15.06 -0.01 23.71
C ASN A 29 14.06 -0.30 22.58
N TYR A 30 14.39 0.03 21.32
CA TYR A 30 13.52 -0.21 20.16
C TYR A 30 14.11 -1.28 19.25
N ASP A 31 13.24 -2.07 18.62
CA ASP A 31 13.67 -3.11 17.66
C ASP A 31 14.15 -2.48 16.35
N TYR A 32 13.49 -1.38 15.94
CA TYR A 32 13.84 -0.62 14.75
C TYR A 32 13.77 0.87 14.99
N ILE A 33 14.64 1.60 14.28
CA ILE A 33 14.66 3.05 14.20
C ILE A 33 14.30 3.47 12.79
N CYS A 34 13.30 4.33 12.68
CA CYS A 34 12.85 4.88 11.43
C CYS A 34 13.24 6.36 11.33
N ASN A 35 14.10 6.69 10.36
CA ASN A 35 14.59 8.04 10.12
C ASN A 35 13.84 8.66 8.94
N ILE A 36 13.37 9.89 9.13
CA ILE A 36 12.63 10.66 8.14
C ILE A 36 13.49 11.88 7.85
N VAL A 37 13.98 11.98 6.63
CA VAL A 37 14.97 13.00 6.25
C VAL A 37 14.51 13.75 5.03
N SER A 38 14.50 15.07 5.09
CA SER A 38 14.23 15.92 3.91
C SER A 38 15.35 15.75 2.89
N THR A 39 15.01 15.35 1.67
CA THR A 39 15.99 15.07 0.60
C THR A 39 15.96 16.11 -0.51
N GLN A 40 14.85 16.83 -0.66
CA GLN A 40 14.68 17.86 -1.67
C GLN A 40 13.64 18.87 -1.18
N GLY A 41 13.90 20.16 -1.37
CA GLY A 41 12.94 21.21 -1.07
C GLY A 41 13.16 22.45 -1.95
N TRP A 42 12.12 22.88 -2.67
CA TRP A 42 12.12 24.16 -3.39
C TRP A 42 10.71 24.71 -3.56
N ASN A 43 10.51 25.97 -3.20
CA ASN A 43 9.26 26.73 -3.38
C ASN A 43 8.00 25.91 -3.01
N GLY A 44 7.88 25.46 -1.76
CA GLY A 44 6.69 24.72 -1.28
C GLY A 44 6.54 23.29 -1.79
N ASN A 45 7.49 22.79 -2.59
CA ASN A 45 7.53 21.40 -3.02
C ASN A 45 8.74 20.70 -2.40
N GLY A 46 8.64 19.40 -2.18
CA GLY A 46 9.77 18.64 -1.67
C GLY A 46 9.50 17.17 -1.46
N LYS A 47 10.50 16.52 -0.87
CA LYS A 47 10.51 15.09 -0.61
C LYS A 47 11.18 14.76 0.71
N TYR A 48 10.67 13.74 1.37
CA TYR A 48 11.33 13.04 2.46
C TYR A 48 11.68 11.62 2.04
N SER A 49 12.87 11.16 2.41
CA SER A 49 13.20 9.73 2.44
C SER A 49 12.92 9.17 3.82
N ILE A 50 12.36 7.97 3.86
CA ILE A 50 12.10 7.22 5.09
C ILE A 50 12.96 5.96 5.03
N SER A 51 13.87 5.80 6.00
CA SER A 51 14.66 4.59 6.18
C SER A 51 14.30 3.91 7.48
N ILE A 52 14.26 2.58 7.49
CA ILE A 52 13.98 1.78 8.69
C ILE A 52 15.18 0.87 8.91
N LEU A 53 15.79 0.95 10.09
CA LEU A 53 17.02 0.26 10.44
C LEU A 53 16.83 -0.55 11.72
N ASP A 54 17.38 -1.76 11.80
CA ASP A 54 17.46 -2.52 13.04
C ASP A 54 18.62 -2.05 13.93
N SER A 55 18.76 -2.68 15.11
CA SER A 55 19.88 -2.41 16.04
C SER A 55 21.28 -2.68 15.47
N GLN A 56 21.39 -3.41 14.36
CA GLN A 56 22.63 -3.69 13.63
C GLN A 56 22.83 -2.79 12.41
N MET A 57 22.01 -1.74 12.25
CA MET A 57 21.99 -0.85 11.09
C MET A 57 21.65 -1.57 9.77
N LYS A 58 21.02 -2.75 9.83
CA LYS A 58 20.48 -3.42 8.65
C LYS A 58 19.13 -2.81 8.31
N GLN A 59 18.93 -2.58 7.02
CA GLN A 59 17.72 -1.96 6.53
C GLN A 59 16.56 -2.95 6.51
N GLY A 60 15.42 -2.50 7.04
CA GLY A 60 14.11 -3.08 6.84
C GLY A 60 13.60 -3.96 7.98
N ILE A 61 12.28 -4.00 8.10
CA ILE A 61 11.56 -4.90 9.01
C ILE A 61 11.24 -6.18 8.28
N VAL A 62 11.76 -7.32 8.77
CA VAL A 62 11.50 -8.64 8.19
C VAL A 62 10.41 -9.35 8.99
N LEU A 63 9.30 -9.70 8.34
CA LEU A 63 8.17 -10.43 8.94
C LEU A 63 7.55 -11.37 7.91
N ASN A 64 7.36 -12.65 8.27
CA ASN A 64 6.70 -13.64 7.42
C ASN A 64 7.23 -13.68 5.98
N GLY A 65 8.55 -13.59 5.80
CA GLY A 65 9.18 -13.57 4.48
C GLY A 65 9.07 -12.25 3.73
N TRP A 66 8.31 -11.28 4.23
CA TRP A 66 8.27 -9.92 3.70
C TRP A 66 9.29 -9.01 4.38
N GLU A 67 9.68 -7.96 3.67
CA GLU A 67 10.59 -6.94 4.14
C GLU A 67 10.05 -5.54 3.81
N LEU A 68 9.79 -4.73 4.85
CA LEU A 68 9.49 -3.30 4.72
C LEU A 68 10.79 -2.50 4.83
N ARG A 69 11.33 -2.01 3.71
CA ARG A 69 12.67 -1.39 3.67
C ARG A 69 12.69 0.12 3.77
N GLU A 70 11.84 0.76 2.97
CA GLU A 70 11.93 2.18 2.68
C GLU A 70 10.56 2.76 2.38
N GLY A 71 10.44 4.04 2.65
CA GLY A 71 9.31 4.86 2.29
C GLY A 71 9.74 6.21 1.77
N SER A 72 8.78 6.95 1.25
CA SER A 72 8.99 8.34 0.86
C SER A 72 7.73 9.14 1.13
N ILE A 73 7.93 10.44 1.33
CA ILE A 73 6.85 11.41 1.26
C ILE A 73 7.19 12.37 0.14
N SER A 74 6.26 12.63 -0.75
CA SER A 74 6.35 13.71 -1.73
C SER A 74 5.26 14.72 -1.44
N TYR A 75 5.59 16.01 -1.52
CA TYR A 75 4.63 17.08 -1.26
C TYR A 75 4.80 18.25 -2.24
N ASP A 76 3.68 18.91 -2.50
CA ASP A 76 3.58 20.19 -3.18
C ASP A 76 2.80 21.18 -2.30
N TRP A 77 2.37 22.31 -2.87
CA TRP A 77 1.59 23.31 -2.15
C TRP A 77 0.24 22.79 -1.66
N GLY A 78 -0.42 21.96 -2.46
CA GLY A 78 -1.80 21.51 -2.26
C GLY A 78 -1.90 20.20 -1.51
N ASN A 79 -1.01 19.24 -1.78
CA ASN A 79 -1.09 17.87 -1.29
C ASN A 79 0.27 17.33 -0.82
N SER A 80 0.21 16.35 0.06
CA SER A 80 1.33 15.48 0.43
C SER A 80 0.88 14.03 0.38
N SER A 81 1.76 13.14 -0.08
CA SER A 81 1.49 11.71 -0.22
C SER A 81 2.66 10.89 0.30
N CYS A 82 2.35 9.86 1.09
CA CYS A 82 3.30 8.92 1.65
C CYS A 82 3.20 7.58 0.94
N TYR A 83 4.35 7.04 0.57
CA TYR A 83 4.49 5.76 -0.11
C TYR A 83 5.55 4.88 0.56
N PHE A 84 5.45 3.58 0.36
CA PHE A 84 6.45 2.62 0.78
C PHE A 84 6.54 1.45 -0.18
N VAL A 85 7.62 0.68 -0.08
CA VAL A 85 7.84 -0.51 -0.89
C VAL A 85 8.05 -1.71 0.02
N LEU A 86 7.40 -2.82 -0.33
CA LEU A 86 7.65 -4.12 0.27
C LEU A 86 8.47 -4.99 -0.66
N ARG A 87 9.22 -5.92 -0.09
CA ARG A 87 9.90 -6.99 -0.80
C ARG A 87 9.43 -8.33 -0.24
N ASP A 88 9.09 -9.28 -1.10
CA ASP A 88 8.69 -10.63 -0.68
C ASP A 88 9.91 -11.54 -0.44
N SER A 89 9.64 -12.79 -0.06
CA SER A 89 10.65 -13.76 0.36
C SER A 89 11.63 -14.19 -0.73
N VAL A 90 11.24 -14.02 -1.99
CA VAL A 90 12.08 -14.30 -3.17
C VAL A 90 12.80 -13.06 -3.69
N GLY A 91 12.57 -11.91 -3.06
CA GLY A 91 13.25 -10.66 -3.36
C GLY A 91 12.51 -9.75 -4.34
N THR A 92 11.28 -10.09 -4.72
CA THR A 92 10.46 -9.28 -5.63
C THR A 92 9.94 -8.06 -4.90
N LYS A 93 10.14 -6.86 -5.47
CA LYS A 93 9.60 -5.62 -4.93
C LYS A 93 8.18 -5.38 -5.43
N THR A 94 7.31 -4.86 -4.56
CA THR A 94 6.04 -4.25 -4.98
C THR A 94 6.30 -2.95 -5.75
N LYS A 95 5.28 -2.42 -6.43
CA LYS A 95 5.26 -1.00 -6.77
C LYS A 95 5.13 -0.15 -5.50
N ASP A 96 5.23 1.17 -5.65
CA ASP A 96 4.96 2.12 -4.58
C ASP A 96 3.55 1.93 -4.03
N ILE A 97 3.46 1.60 -2.75
CA ILE A 97 2.21 1.42 -2.02
C ILE A 97 1.87 2.73 -1.33
N TYR A 98 0.71 3.29 -1.65
CA TYR A 98 0.20 4.47 -0.98
C TYR A 98 -0.21 4.14 0.47
N ALA A 99 0.39 4.83 1.44
CA ALA A 99 0.04 4.69 2.86
C ALA A 99 -1.06 5.68 3.26
N CYS A 100 -0.85 6.97 2.98
CA CYS A 100 -1.78 8.03 3.32
C CYS A 100 -1.40 9.35 2.62
N GLY A 101 -2.27 10.35 2.74
CA GLY A 101 -2.03 11.70 2.26
C GLY A 101 -2.62 12.75 3.19
N GLN A 102 -2.05 13.95 3.15
CA GLN A 102 -2.50 15.12 3.88
C GLN A 102 -2.49 16.35 2.96
N ARG A 103 -2.82 17.53 3.49
CA ARG A 103 -2.63 18.79 2.77
C ARG A 103 -1.14 19.00 2.42
N GLY A 104 -0.89 19.86 1.46
CA GLY A 104 0.46 20.23 1.05
C GLY A 104 1.11 21.24 2.00
N SER A 105 2.24 21.79 1.59
CA SER A 105 3.02 22.73 2.41
C SER A 105 2.23 23.98 2.81
N MET A 106 1.25 24.41 2.00
CA MET A 106 0.42 25.58 2.29
C MET A 106 -0.60 25.30 3.41
N GLY A 107 -1.09 24.06 3.49
CA GLY A 107 -2.06 23.63 4.50
C GLY A 107 -1.45 22.98 5.73
N GLY A 108 -0.14 22.69 5.69
CA GLY A 108 0.58 21.95 6.71
C GLY A 108 0.32 20.44 6.64
N PHE A 109 1.36 19.66 6.88
CA PHE A 109 1.30 18.21 7.07
C PHE A 109 2.33 17.77 8.10
N ASN A 110 2.19 16.55 8.61
CA ASN A 110 3.07 15.99 9.61
C ASN A 110 3.78 14.74 9.06
N PRO A 111 5.08 14.83 8.70
CA PRO A 111 5.86 13.70 8.20
C PRO A 111 5.90 12.49 9.15
N LEU A 112 5.92 12.71 10.47
CA LEU A 112 5.92 11.65 11.48
C LEU A 112 4.59 10.88 11.45
N TYR A 113 3.46 11.59 11.40
CA TYR A 113 2.14 10.97 11.28
C TYR A 113 2.01 10.16 10.00
N MET A 114 2.43 10.73 8.87
CA MET A 114 2.36 10.05 7.58
C MET A 114 3.23 8.79 7.55
N THR A 115 4.43 8.85 8.14
CA THR A 115 5.32 7.69 8.27
C THR A 115 4.72 6.61 9.18
N LYS A 116 4.05 6.98 10.27
CA LYS A 116 3.35 6.02 11.15
C LYS A 116 2.27 5.22 10.41
N ALA A 117 1.64 5.80 9.38
CA ALA A 117 0.60 5.11 8.59
C ALA A 117 1.15 3.97 7.72
N ILE A 118 2.46 3.93 7.46
CA ILE A 118 3.11 2.83 6.71
C ILE A 118 2.94 1.50 7.45
N PHE A 119 3.19 1.48 8.76
CA PHE A 119 3.25 0.24 9.55
C PHE A 119 1.94 -0.57 9.56
N PRO A 120 0.77 0.00 9.89
CA PRO A 120 -0.47 -0.76 9.86
C PRO A 120 -0.78 -1.26 8.44
N LYS A 121 -0.51 -0.46 7.40
CA LYS A 121 -0.78 -0.84 6.01
C LYS A 121 0.16 -1.95 5.52
N ALA A 122 1.45 -1.85 5.85
CA ALA A 122 2.43 -2.89 5.56
C ALA A 122 2.05 -4.22 6.23
N ILE A 123 1.68 -4.19 7.51
CA ILE A 123 1.28 -5.39 8.26
C ILE A 123 -0.02 -6.00 7.72
N GLU A 124 -1.00 -5.20 7.31
CA GLU A 124 -2.19 -5.68 6.62
C GLU A 124 -1.82 -6.50 5.36
N ILE A 125 -0.92 -5.96 4.53
CA ILE A 125 -0.47 -6.60 3.29
C ILE A 125 0.31 -7.89 3.59
N MET A 126 1.29 -7.83 4.50
CA MET A 126 2.10 -8.98 4.90
C MET A 126 1.30 -10.12 5.54
N ARG A 127 0.10 -9.83 6.05
CA ARG A 127 -0.84 -10.83 6.59
C ARG A 127 -1.72 -11.46 5.51
N LYS A 128 -2.12 -10.66 4.52
CA LYS A 128 -3.13 -11.05 3.52
C LYS A 128 -2.51 -11.75 2.30
N TYR A 129 -1.28 -11.39 1.95
CA TYR A 129 -0.64 -11.85 0.71
C TYR A 129 0.68 -12.55 1.00
N GLU A 130 0.95 -13.61 0.25
CA GLU A 130 2.17 -14.41 0.32
C GLU A 130 3.31 -13.79 -0.51
N THR A 131 2.98 -13.18 -1.65
CA THR A 131 3.99 -12.61 -2.56
C THR A 131 3.61 -11.23 -3.11
N ALA A 132 4.60 -10.52 -3.67
CA ALA A 132 4.38 -9.24 -4.33
C ALA A 132 3.50 -9.39 -5.58
N GLU A 133 3.64 -10.49 -6.32
CA GLU A 133 2.78 -10.79 -7.48
C GLU A 133 1.32 -10.98 -7.07
N GLU A 134 1.07 -11.71 -5.96
CA GLU A 134 -0.29 -11.88 -5.43
C GLU A 134 -0.92 -10.54 -5.05
N TYR A 135 -0.19 -9.72 -4.28
CA TYR A 135 -0.64 -8.39 -3.89
C TYR A 135 -1.02 -7.54 -5.11
N GLU A 136 -0.15 -7.49 -6.13
CA GLU A 136 -0.40 -6.69 -7.33
C GLU A 136 -1.61 -7.18 -8.12
N VAL A 137 -1.70 -8.49 -8.36
CA VAL A 137 -2.80 -9.09 -9.15
C VAL A 137 -4.14 -8.94 -8.43
N VAL A 138 -4.20 -9.23 -7.14
CA VAL A 138 -5.44 -9.17 -6.36
C VAL A 138 -5.90 -7.72 -6.16
N THR A 139 -5.01 -6.81 -5.75
CA THR A 139 -5.43 -5.41 -5.54
C THR A 139 -5.76 -4.69 -6.83
N THR A 140 -5.20 -5.10 -7.97
CA THR A 140 -5.63 -4.60 -9.28
C THR A 140 -7.06 -5.01 -9.57
N PHE A 141 -7.42 -6.26 -9.31
CA PHE A 141 -8.78 -6.76 -9.46
C PHE A 141 -9.77 -6.06 -8.52
N GLU A 142 -9.46 -5.99 -7.22
CA GLU A 142 -10.29 -5.31 -6.22
C GLU A 142 -10.58 -3.86 -6.62
N LYS A 143 -9.57 -3.10 -7.07
CA LYS A 143 -9.74 -1.73 -7.56
C LYS A 143 -10.67 -1.61 -8.78
N LYS A 144 -10.66 -2.60 -9.67
CA LYS A 144 -11.56 -2.62 -10.83
C LYS A 144 -13.01 -2.87 -10.41
N LEU A 145 -13.24 -3.67 -9.37
CA LEU A 145 -14.58 -3.89 -8.84
C LEU A 145 -15.16 -2.68 -8.09
N GLU A 146 -14.30 -1.89 -7.43
CA GLU A 146 -14.69 -0.68 -6.69
C GLU A 146 -15.06 0.51 -7.59
N ASP A 147 -14.71 0.47 -8.88
CA ASP A 147 -14.88 1.58 -9.79
C ASP A 147 -16.34 1.80 -10.22
N LYS A 148 -17.12 2.48 -9.37
CA LYS A 148 -18.56 2.73 -9.59
C LYS A 148 -18.90 3.58 -10.81
N ARG A 149 -17.93 4.05 -11.60
CA ARG A 149 -18.21 4.82 -12.83
C ARG A 149 -19.05 4.04 -13.83
N PHE A 150 -19.03 2.71 -13.78
CA PHE A 150 -19.94 1.86 -14.57
C PHE A 150 -21.43 2.05 -14.21
N LEU A 151 -21.80 2.72 -13.12
CA LEU A 151 -23.21 2.97 -12.75
C LEU A 151 -23.78 4.27 -13.33
N ALA A 152 -22.94 5.17 -13.82
CA ALA A 152 -23.35 6.48 -14.32
C ALA A 152 -23.78 6.38 -15.79
N TYR A 153 -25.01 5.94 -16.05
CA TYR A 153 -25.57 5.87 -17.41
C TYR A 153 -26.64 6.94 -17.64
N GLU A 154 -26.35 7.95 -18.48
CA GLU A 154 -27.38 8.81 -19.07
C GLU A 154 -27.29 8.90 -20.61
N SER A 155 -26.20 8.46 -21.25
CA SER A 155 -26.00 8.57 -22.71
C SER A 155 -25.29 7.36 -23.36
N ASN A 156 -25.34 7.27 -24.70
CA ASN A 156 -24.70 6.19 -25.46
C ASN A 156 -23.16 6.16 -25.36
N SER A 157 -22.49 7.31 -25.14
CA SER A 157 -21.04 7.33 -24.91
C SER A 157 -20.65 6.70 -23.57
N ASP A 158 -21.57 6.70 -22.60
CA ASP A 158 -21.36 6.08 -21.30
C ASP A 158 -21.47 4.54 -21.36
N PHE A 159 -22.12 4.02 -22.42
CA PHE A 159 -22.23 2.59 -22.68
C PHE A 159 -20.91 1.96 -23.11
N ASP A 160 -20.27 2.51 -24.14
CA ASP A 160 -18.97 2.01 -24.63
C ASP A 160 -17.90 2.10 -23.52
N TYR A 161 -17.88 3.21 -22.77
CA TYR A 161 -16.97 3.38 -21.63
C TYR A 161 -17.18 2.32 -20.54
N SER A 162 -18.42 1.96 -20.26
CA SER A 162 -18.71 0.94 -19.26
C SER A 162 -18.43 -0.49 -19.74
N LEU A 163 -18.51 -0.74 -21.05
CA LEU A 163 -18.02 -2.00 -21.63
C LEU A 163 -16.51 -2.13 -21.48
N GLU A 164 -15.74 -1.05 -21.65
CA GLU A 164 -14.30 -1.05 -21.37
C GLU A 164 -14.00 -1.36 -19.90
N LEU A 165 -14.74 -0.75 -18.97
CA LEU A 165 -14.59 -1.05 -17.53
C LEU A 165 -14.91 -2.52 -17.20
N LEU A 166 -15.94 -3.08 -17.85
CA LEU A 166 -16.30 -4.48 -17.69
C LEU A 166 -15.23 -5.41 -18.27
N ASP A 167 -14.68 -5.11 -19.45
CA ASP A 167 -13.60 -5.88 -20.08
C ASP A 167 -12.32 -5.86 -19.23
N ASP A 168 -12.00 -4.71 -18.66
CA ASP A 168 -10.90 -4.53 -17.69
C ASP A 168 -11.12 -5.38 -16.42
N ALA A 169 -12.34 -5.38 -15.88
CA ALA A 169 -12.69 -6.18 -14.70
C ALA A 169 -12.59 -7.69 -15.00
N ILE A 170 -13.11 -8.14 -16.15
CA ILE A 170 -13.00 -9.55 -16.60
C ILE A 170 -11.53 -9.93 -16.80
N SER A 171 -10.75 -9.07 -17.46
CA SER A 171 -9.33 -9.29 -17.71
C SER A 171 -8.52 -9.41 -16.41
N SER A 172 -8.82 -8.56 -15.41
CA SER A 172 -8.17 -8.65 -14.09
C SER A 172 -8.61 -9.90 -13.32
N TYR A 173 -9.90 -10.28 -13.33
CA TYR A 173 -10.40 -11.53 -12.76
C TYR A 173 -9.67 -12.76 -13.32
N LEU A 174 -9.51 -12.83 -14.64
CA LEU A 174 -8.81 -13.95 -15.29
C LEU A 174 -7.35 -14.06 -14.84
N LYS A 175 -6.66 -12.93 -14.65
CA LYS A 175 -5.28 -12.91 -14.12
C LYS A 175 -5.20 -13.44 -12.68
N VAL A 176 -6.14 -13.05 -11.81
CA VAL A 176 -6.18 -13.56 -10.43
C VAL A 176 -6.46 -15.06 -10.41
N LYS A 177 -7.43 -15.51 -11.21
CA LYS A 177 -7.75 -16.93 -11.34
C LYS A 177 -6.55 -17.72 -11.86
N GLU A 178 -5.87 -17.24 -12.90
CA GLU A 178 -4.67 -17.86 -13.44
C GLU A 178 -3.57 -17.96 -12.38
N TYR A 179 -3.32 -16.87 -11.66
CA TYR A 179 -2.32 -16.82 -10.59
C TYR A 179 -2.55 -17.93 -9.55
N TYR A 180 -3.75 -18.06 -8.99
CA TYR A 180 -4.05 -19.11 -8.01
C TYR A 180 -4.10 -20.52 -8.62
N SER A 181 -4.41 -20.65 -9.90
CA SER A 181 -4.44 -21.95 -10.59
C SER A 181 -3.05 -22.57 -10.74
N LYS A 182 -1.97 -21.79 -10.56
CA LYS A 182 -0.58 -22.30 -10.54
C LYS A 182 -0.30 -23.24 -9.36
N GLY A 183 -1.14 -23.24 -8.32
CA GLY A 183 -0.99 -24.12 -7.16
C GLY A 183 0.18 -23.80 -6.23
N THR A 184 0.80 -22.62 -6.38
CA THR A 184 1.94 -22.17 -5.58
C THR A 184 1.54 -21.49 -4.27
N VAL A 185 0.27 -21.10 -4.13
CA VAL A 185 -0.27 -20.41 -2.96
C VAL A 185 -1.11 -21.37 -2.12
N PRO A 186 -0.79 -21.56 -0.83
CA PRO A 186 -1.63 -22.34 0.08
C PRO A 186 -3.08 -21.85 0.08
N GLY A 187 -4.03 -22.79 -0.07
CA GLY A 187 -5.46 -22.44 -0.12
C GLY A 187 -5.93 -21.73 -1.38
N GLY A 188 -5.14 -21.72 -2.46
CA GLY A 188 -5.50 -21.06 -3.73
C GLY A 188 -6.86 -21.47 -4.31
N GLU A 189 -7.31 -22.71 -4.10
CA GLU A 189 -8.63 -23.17 -4.53
C GLU A 189 -9.78 -22.42 -3.84
N LEU A 190 -9.65 -22.15 -2.53
CA LEU A 190 -10.62 -21.35 -1.78
C LEU A 190 -10.60 -19.90 -2.27
N LYS A 191 -9.41 -19.34 -2.49
CA LYS A 191 -9.26 -17.99 -3.04
C LYS A 191 -9.91 -17.85 -4.43
N ILE A 192 -9.87 -18.89 -5.27
CA ILE A 192 -10.58 -18.93 -6.57
C ILE A 192 -12.11 -18.90 -6.39
N ILE A 193 -12.63 -19.54 -5.34
CA ILE A 193 -14.06 -19.50 -5.02
C ILE A 193 -14.44 -18.09 -4.57
N ASP A 194 -13.66 -17.48 -3.67
CA ASP A 194 -13.91 -16.14 -3.14
C ASP A 194 -13.96 -15.08 -4.25
N ILE A 195 -12.93 -15.02 -5.11
CA ILE A 195 -12.88 -14.04 -6.22
C ILE A 195 -14.01 -14.28 -7.25
N ARG A 196 -14.52 -15.51 -7.35
CA ARG A 196 -15.66 -15.82 -8.23
C ARG A 196 -16.95 -15.24 -7.67
N GLU A 197 -17.16 -15.32 -6.36
CA GLU A 197 -18.32 -14.68 -5.73
C GLU A 197 -18.22 -13.16 -5.81
N GLU A 198 -17.04 -12.57 -5.56
CA GLU A 198 -16.82 -11.13 -5.77
C GLU A 198 -17.15 -10.68 -7.20
N MET A 199 -16.71 -11.44 -8.21
CA MET A 199 -17.01 -11.15 -9.61
C MET A 199 -18.50 -11.32 -9.94
N LYS A 200 -19.19 -12.30 -9.34
CA LYS A 200 -20.65 -12.46 -9.52
C LYS A 200 -21.41 -11.29 -8.93
N ASP A 201 -21.02 -10.83 -7.74
CA ASP A 201 -21.63 -9.68 -7.07
C ASP A 201 -21.42 -8.42 -7.91
N PHE A 202 -20.22 -8.22 -8.45
CA PHE A 202 -19.95 -7.14 -9.40
C PHE A 202 -20.83 -7.23 -10.66
N LEU A 203 -20.94 -8.40 -11.29
CA LEU A 203 -21.77 -8.59 -12.47
C LEU A 203 -23.27 -8.42 -12.19
N SER A 204 -23.70 -8.55 -10.93
CA SER A 204 -25.09 -8.32 -10.55
C SER A 204 -25.54 -6.87 -10.75
N TYR A 205 -24.62 -5.90 -10.70
CA TYR A 205 -24.94 -4.50 -10.96
C TYR A 205 -25.33 -4.23 -12.42
N PHE A 206 -24.88 -5.07 -13.35
CA PHE A 206 -25.23 -4.96 -14.78
C PHE A 206 -26.51 -5.71 -15.14
N LYS A 207 -27.03 -6.54 -14.22
CA LYS A 207 -28.34 -7.16 -14.39
C LYS A 207 -29.39 -6.11 -14.07
N LYS A 208 -30.24 -5.77 -15.05
CA LYS A 208 -31.42 -4.93 -14.82
C LYS A 208 -32.18 -5.44 -13.59
N LYS A 209 -32.50 -4.53 -12.65
CA LYS A 209 -33.63 -4.72 -11.77
C LYS A 209 -34.87 -4.53 -12.64
N ASP A 210 -35.49 -5.64 -13.03
CA ASP A 210 -36.85 -5.65 -13.57
C ASP A 210 -37.86 -5.15 -12.52
#